data_AF-A0A931VQ36-F1
#
_entry.id   AF-A0A931VQ36-F1
#
_cell.length_a   1.000
_cell.length_b   1.000
_cell.length_c   1.000
_cell.angle_alpha   90.00
_cell.angle_beta   90.00
_cell.angle_gamma   90.00
#
_symmetry.space_group_name_H-M   'P 1'
#
loop_
_entity.id
_entity.type
_entity.pdbx_description
1 polymer ?
#
loop_
_entity_poly.entity_id
_entity_poly.type
_entity_poly.pdbx_seq_one_letter_code
_entity_poly.pdbx_strand_id
1 'polypeptide(L)'
;MLTLADVIEALTNIRIKTATVITEAAIDSRQVIPGSLFVALPGERVDGHDFIASAFQRGASFTLTQRDMSASYRTLDLRGSLQADSTFDLTPPLCLRVDNTLLALQQIARFWRRKLNLRVIGITGSVGKSTTKEVVAQVLSERYRTLKSPGNLNNEIGLPLT
;
A
#
# COMPACT_ATOMS: atom_id res chain seq x y z
N MET A 1 12.76 1.91 -4.90
CA MET A 1 11.72 0.86 -4.83
C MET A 1 11.25 0.78 -3.38
N LEU A 2 9.97 0.49 -3.14
CA LEU A 2 9.44 0.31 -1.80
C LEU A 2 9.87 -1.06 -1.26
N THR A 3 10.26 -1.13 0.01
CA THR A 3 10.66 -2.39 0.67
C THR A 3 9.76 -2.73 1.87
N LEU A 4 9.80 -3.98 2.32
CA LEU A 4 9.16 -4.37 3.58
C LEU A 4 9.68 -3.57 4.78
N ALA A 5 10.97 -3.22 4.79
CA ALA A 5 11.55 -2.37 5.83
C ALA A 5 10.89 -0.98 5.86
N ASP A 6 10.62 -0.40 4.69
CA ASP A 6 9.93 0.88 4.59
C ASP A 6 8.47 0.80 5.07
N VAL A 7 7.78 -0.31 4.79
CA VAL A 7 6.42 -0.54 5.27
C VAL A 7 6.38 -0.66 6.80
N ILE A 8 7.24 -1.49 7.38
CA ILE A 8 7.29 -1.66 8.84
C ILE A 8 7.72 -0.37 9.54
N GLU A 9 8.70 0.34 8.99
CA GLU A 9 9.13 1.65 9.51
C GLU A 9 8.00 2.69 9.42
N ALA A 10 7.24 2.72 8.33
CA ALA A 10 6.10 3.64 8.18
C ALA A 10 4.99 3.41 9.21
N LEU A 11 4.79 2.14 9.61
CA LEU A 11 3.72 1.74 10.52
C LEU A 11 4.14 1.77 12.00
N THR A 12 5.42 1.54 12.29
CA THR A 12 5.90 1.32 13.67
C THR A 12 6.99 2.31 14.11
N ASN A 13 7.52 3.13 13.20
CA ASN A 13 8.71 3.98 13.39
C ASN A 13 9.99 3.20 13.71
N ILE A 14 10.00 1.87 13.54
CA ILE A 14 11.16 1.02 13.77
C ILE A 14 11.65 0.48 12.43
N ARG A 15 12.92 0.74 12.12
CA ARG A 15 13.54 0.22 10.90
C ARG A 15 14.18 -1.14 11.17
N ILE A 16 13.69 -2.14 10.45
CA ILE A 16 14.22 -3.51 10.49
C ILE A 16 15.19 -3.78 9.34
N LYS A 17 16.07 -4.78 9.50
CA LYS A 17 17.01 -5.21 8.46
C LYS A 17 16.35 -6.22 7.51
N THR A 18 15.72 -5.72 6.45
CA THR A 18 15.25 -6.53 5.33
C THR A 18 15.37 -5.76 4.01
N ALA A 19 15.61 -6.48 2.92
CA ALA A 19 15.70 -5.93 1.57
C ALA A 19 14.56 -6.43 0.65
N THR A 20 13.56 -7.12 1.20
CA THR A 20 12.45 -7.65 0.40
C THR A 20 11.68 -6.50 -0.26
N VAL A 21 11.67 -6.50 -1.59
CA VAL A 21 11.00 -5.48 -2.40
C VAL A 21 9.50 -5.77 -2.46
N ILE A 22 8.71 -4.70 -2.38
CA ILE A 22 7.27 -4.74 -2.67
C ILE A 22 7.10 -4.19 -4.08
N THR A 23 6.58 -5.02 -4.98
CA THR A 23 6.45 -4.67 -6.41
C THR A 23 5.26 -3.74 -6.64
N GLU A 24 4.15 -3.98 -5.95
CA GLU A 24 2.90 -3.24 -6.11
C GLU A 24 2.03 -3.33 -4.84
N ALA A 25 1.25 -2.29 -4.56
CA ALA A 25 0.18 -2.35 -3.56
C ALA A 25 -1.16 -2.57 -4.26
N ALA A 26 -1.92 -3.58 -3.85
CA ALA A 26 -3.21 -3.92 -4.46
C ALA A 26 -4.30 -4.02 -3.40
N ILE A 27 -5.47 -3.42 -3.67
CA ILE A 27 -6.68 -3.54 -2.82
C ILE A 27 -7.69 -4.53 -3.39
N ASP A 28 -7.53 -4.91 -4.66
CA ASP A 28 -8.32 -5.93 -5.33
C ASP A 28 -7.43 -7.15 -5.50
N SER A 29 -7.83 -8.25 -4.89
CA SER A 29 -7.04 -9.47 -4.93
C SER A 29 -6.83 -9.94 -6.37
N ARG A 30 -7.72 -9.64 -7.32
CA ARG A 30 -7.61 -10.00 -8.74
C ARG A 30 -6.50 -9.26 -9.48
N GLN A 31 -6.05 -8.13 -8.93
CA GLN A 31 -4.97 -7.30 -9.48
C GLN A 31 -3.62 -7.60 -8.84
N VAL A 32 -3.56 -8.53 -7.88
CA VAL A 32 -2.31 -8.95 -7.25
C VAL A 32 -1.39 -9.59 -8.29
N ILE A 33 -0.12 -9.20 -8.23
CA ILE A 33 0.99 -9.79 -8.98
C ILE A 33 2.04 -10.35 -8.02
N PRO A 34 2.99 -11.18 -8.50
CA PRO A 34 4.10 -11.65 -7.69
C PRO A 34 4.86 -10.49 -7.02
N GLY A 35 5.03 -10.57 -5.70
CA GLY A 35 5.70 -9.54 -4.90
C GLY A 35 4.80 -8.45 -4.34
N SER A 36 3.49 -8.48 -4.63
CA SER A 36 2.57 -7.44 -4.16
C SER A 36 2.37 -7.45 -2.64
N LEU A 37 2.03 -6.27 -2.12
CA LEU A 37 1.36 -6.08 -0.84
C LEU A 37 -0.15 -5.98 -1.08
N PHE A 38 -0.91 -6.98 -0.66
CA PHE A 38 -2.37 -6.92 -0.72
C PHE A 38 -2.93 -6.21 0.52
N VAL A 39 -3.78 -5.21 0.34
CA VAL A 39 -4.37 -4.44 1.44
C VAL A 39 -5.82 -4.86 1.60
N ALA A 40 -6.10 -5.63 2.66
CA ALA A 40 -7.45 -6.08 2.96
C ALA A 40 -8.26 -4.93 3.57
N LEU A 41 -9.01 -4.22 2.75
CA LEU A 41 -9.92 -3.16 3.20
C LEU A 41 -11.29 -3.73 3.57
N PRO A 42 -11.91 -3.29 4.67
CA PRO A 42 -13.31 -3.59 4.93
C PRO A 42 -14.18 -2.86 3.89
N GLY A 43 -15.18 -3.55 3.33
CA GLY A 43 -16.13 -2.97 2.39
C GLY A 43 -17.56 -3.22 2.82
N GLU A 44 -18.49 -2.37 2.37
CA GLU A 44 -19.91 -2.47 2.76
C GLU A 44 -20.59 -3.75 2.24
N ARG A 45 -20.16 -4.25 1.08
CA ARG A 45 -20.73 -5.45 0.43
C ARG A 45 -19.79 -6.63 0.40
N VAL A 46 -18.48 -6.35 0.32
CA VAL A 46 -17.43 -7.34 0.12
C VAL A 46 -16.28 -6.93 1.02
N ASP A 47 -15.87 -7.81 1.91
CA ASP A 47 -14.74 -7.57 2.79
C ASP A 47 -13.46 -8.13 2.17
N GLY A 48 -12.44 -7.28 1.99
CA GLY A 48 -11.15 -7.66 1.41
C GLY A 48 -10.41 -8.74 2.21
N HIS A 49 -10.69 -8.88 3.51
CA HIS A 49 -10.07 -9.88 4.37
C HIS A 49 -10.38 -11.31 3.92
N ASP A 50 -11.56 -11.52 3.33
CA ASP A 50 -12.00 -12.82 2.85
C ASP A 50 -11.18 -13.28 1.60
N PHE A 51 -10.43 -12.37 0.99
CA PHE A 51 -9.64 -12.61 -0.21
C PHE A 51 -8.13 -12.75 0.04
N ILE A 52 -7.68 -12.76 1.30
CA ILE A 52 -6.25 -12.91 1.65
C ILE A 52 -5.68 -14.22 1.08
N ALA A 53 -6.42 -15.33 1.20
CA ALA A 53 -6.02 -16.62 0.62
C ALA A 53 -5.80 -16.51 -0.91
N SER A 54 -6.73 -15.84 -1.58
CA SER A 54 -6.71 -15.66 -3.03
C SER A 54 -5.57 -14.73 -3.48
N ALA A 55 -5.25 -13.71 -2.69
CA ALA A 55 -4.10 -12.84 -2.90
C ALA A 55 -2.77 -13.60 -2.79
N PHE A 56 -2.61 -14.43 -1.76
CA PHE A 56 -1.41 -15.27 -1.64
C PHE A 56 -1.26 -16.26 -2.80
N GLN A 57 -2.36 -16.90 -3.23
CA GLN A 57 -2.35 -17.80 -4.40
C GLN A 57 -1.90 -17.09 -5.69
N ARG A 58 -2.15 -15.78 -5.82
CA ARG A 58 -1.71 -14.96 -6.95
C ARG A 58 -0.33 -14.35 -6.80
N GLY A 59 0.37 -14.63 -5.70
CA GLY A 59 1.76 -14.24 -5.49
C GLY A 59 1.96 -12.99 -4.63
N ALA A 60 0.94 -12.54 -3.89
CA ALA A 60 1.17 -11.56 -2.84
C ALA A 60 2.26 -12.08 -1.89
N SER A 61 3.28 -11.27 -1.62
CA SER A 61 4.28 -11.61 -0.61
C SER A 61 3.80 -11.27 0.78
N PHE A 62 3.00 -10.20 0.88
CA PHE A 62 2.51 -9.68 2.14
C PHE A 62 1.04 -9.29 2.02
N THR A 63 0.30 -9.38 3.12
CA THR A 63 -1.04 -8.80 3.22
C THR A 63 -1.17 -7.88 4.44
N LEU A 64 -1.76 -6.69 4.29
CA LEU A 64 -2.24 -5.91 5.43
C LEU A 64 -3.62 -6.40 5.84
N THR A 65 -3.80 -6.71 7.12
CA THR A 65 -5.07 -7.16 7.71
C THR A 65 -5.33 -6.41 9.01
N GLN A 66 -6.59 -6.12 9.32
CA GLN A 66 -7.02 -5.62 10.64
C GLN A 66 -7.80 -6.67 11.44
N ARG A 67 -7.90 -7.91 10.92
CA ARG A 67 -8.55 -9.04 11.58
C ARG A 67 -7.52 -10.03 12.12
N ASP A 68 -7.95 -10.79 13.12
CA ASP A 68 -7.23 -11.97 13.57
C ASP A 68 -7.29 -13.04 12.48
N MET A 69 -6.12 -13.55 12.10
CA MET A 69 -5.99 -14.59 11.10
C MET A 69 -6.01 -15.97 11.77
N SER A 70 -6.48 -17.00 11.05
CA SER A 70 -6.35 -18.37 11.52
C SER A 70 -4.88 -18.76 11.70
N ALA A 71 -4.60 -19.74 12.55
CA ALA A 71 -3.24 -20.26 12.78
C ALA A 71 -2.55 -20.80 11.52
N SER A 72 -3.30 -20.99 10.42
CA SER A 72 -2.78 -21.37 9.11
C SER A 72 -1.96 -20.28 8.43
N TYR A 73 -2.13 -19.01 8.83
CA TYR A 73 -1.39 -17.88 8.28
C TYR A 73 -0.37 -17.34 9.28
N ARG A 74 0.89 -17.28 8.86
CA ARG A 74 1.90 -16.53 9.61
C ARG A 74 1.50 -15.07 9.65
N THR A 75 1.46 -14.52 10.87
CA THR A 75 1.01 -13.16 11.11
C THR A 75 1.99 -12.44 12.02
N LEU A 76 2.48 -11.29 11.56
CA LEU A 76 3.24 -10.33 12.36
C LEU A 76 2.29 -9.24 12.84
N ASP A 77 2.15 -9.09 14.16
CA ASP A 77 1.32 -8.03 14.75
C ASP A 77 2.11 -6.73 14.89
N LEU A 78 1.64 -5.68 14.22
CA LEU A 78 2.25 -4.35 14.22
C LEU A 78 1.50 -3.35 15.11
N ARG A 79 0.44 -3.78 15.80
CA ARG A 79 -0.38 -2.95 16.71
C ARG A 79 0.30 -2.63 18.05
N GLY A 80 1.41 -3.32 18.34
CA GLY A 80 2.18 -3.17 19.58
C GLY A 80 3.54 -2.53 19.37
N SER A 81 4.25 -2.27 20.48
CA SER A 81 5.66 -1.89 20.41
C SER A 81 6.49 -3.09 19.98
N LEU A 82 6.93 -3.11 18.71
CA LEU A 82 7.99 -4.02 18.30
C LEU A 82 9.24 -3.68 19.14
N GLN A 83 9.87 -4.68 19.74
CA GLN A 83 11.17 -4.49 20.37
C GLN A 83 12.24 -4.54 19.29
N ALA A 84 13.19 -3.60 19.31
CA ALA A 84 14.24 -3.48 18.28
C ALA A 84 15.13 -4.73 18.18
N ASP A 85 15.24 -5.51 19.24
CA ASP A 85 16.08 -6.71 19.33
C ASP A 85 15.35 -8.02 18.99
N SER A 86 14.07 -7.95 18.64
CA SER A 86 13.30 -9.13 18.26
C SER A 86 13.69 -9.59 16.84
N THR A 87 14.20 -10.81 16.72
CA THR A 87 14.31 -11.50 15.43
C THR A 87 12.93 -11.95 14.95
N PHE A 88 12.43 -11.31 13.90
CA PHE A 88 11.18 -11.69 13.23
C PHE A 88 11.47 -12.56 12.01
N ASP A 89 10.71 -13.65 11.84
CA ASP A 89 10.66 -14.35 10.55
C ASP A 89 9.80 -13.52 9.58
N LEU A 90 10.47 -12.91 8.60
CA LEU A 90 9.85 -12.04 7.60
C LEU A 90 9.69 -12.74 6.24
N THR A 91 9.78 -14.07 6.22
CA THR A 91 9.68 -14.86 5.00
C THR A 91 8.25 -14.83 4.45
N PRO A 92 8.03 -14.45 3.17
CA PRO A 92 6.73 -14.55 2.51
C PRO A 92 6.23 -16.01 2.42
N PRO A 93 4.91 -16.27 2.35
CA PRO A 93 3.82 -15.33 2.56
C PRO A 93 3.66 -14.97 4.05
N LEU A 94 3.35 -13.69 4.33
CA LEU A 94 3.19 -13.16 5.69
C LEU A 94 2.06 -12.13 5.78
N CYS A 95 1.20 -12.27 6.79
CA CYS A 95 0.19 -11.27 7.15
C CYS A 95 0.78 -10.22 8.09
N LEU A 96 0.53 -8.94 7.82
CA LEU A 96 0.87 -7.80 8.66
C LEU A 96 -0.43 -7.31 9.31
N ARG A 97 -0.57 -7.54 10.63
CA ARG A 97 -1.76 -7.12 11.38
C ARG A 97 -1.60 -5.69 11.88
N VAL A 98 -2.57 -4.84 11.58
CA VAL A 98 -2.63 -3.42 11.95
C VAL A 98 -4.00 -3.09 12.54
N ASP A 99 -4.15 -1.95 13.19
CA ASP A 99 -5.45 -1.55 13.76
C ASP A 99 -6.46 -1.16 12.66
N ASN A 100 -5.97 -0.51 11.61
CA ASN A 100 -6.79 -0.03 10.51
C ASN A 100 -6.01 -0.10 9.19
N THR A 101 -6.51 -0.89 8.24
CA THR A 101 -5.80 -1.16 6.97
C THR A 101 -5.80 0.04 6.03
N LEU A 102 -6.84 0.88 6.06
CA LEU A 102 -6.89 2.12 5.28
C LEU A 102 -5.86 3.13 5.80
N LEU A 103 -5.81 3.32 7.13
CA LEU A 103 -4.85 4.23 7.75
C LEU A 103 -3.41 3.76 7.49
N ALA A 104 -3.17 2.45 7.59
CA ALA A 104 -1.88 1.85 7.29
C ALA A 104 -1.45 2.13 5.84
N LEU A 105 -2.34 1.93 4.87
CA LEU A 105 -2.08 2.26 3.46
C LEU A 105 -1.69 3.74 3.29
N GLN A 106 -2.43 4.65 3.92
CA GLN A 106 -2.15 6.09 3.88
C GLN A 106 -0.80 6.45 4.54
N GLN A 107 -0.46 5.80 5.66
CA GLN A 107 0.83 6.00 6.35
C GLN A 107 2.00 5.54 5.48
N ILE A 108 1.90 4.35 4.87
CA ILE A 108 2.90 3.81 3.94
C ILE A 108 3.08 4.74 2.75
N ALA A 109 1.97 5.17 2.11
CA ALA A 109 2.03 6.08 0.97
C ALA A 109 2.67 7.42 1.34
N ARG A 110 2.31 8.00 2.49
CA ARG A 110 2.91 9.25 2.99
C ARG A 110 4.41 9.10 3.24
N PHE A 111 4.81 8.00 3.88
CA PHE A 111 6.21 7.70 4.16
C PHE A 111 7.01 7.55 2.87
N TRP A 112 6.50 6.76 1.93
CA TRP A 112 7.12 6.56 0.62
C TRP A 112 7.23 7.87 -0.16
N ARG A 113 6.16 8.68 -0.20
CA ARG A 113 6.13 9.96 -0.89
C ARG A 113 7.20 10.93 -0.39
N ARG A 114 7.48 10.96 0.92
CA ARG A 114 8.52 11.81 1.53
C ARG A 114 9.93 11.42 1.11
N LYS A 115 10.17 10.16 0.73
CA LYS A 115 11.46 9.69 0.20
C LYS A 115 11.68 10.08 -1.27
N LEU A 116 10.63 10.53 -1.96
CA LEU A 116 10.69 10.91 -3.37
C LEU A 116 10.85 12.43 -3.53
N ASN A 117 11.90 12.87 -4.22
CA ASN A 117 12.06 14.28 -4.59
C ASN A 117 11.29 14.60 -5.88
N LEU A 118 9.96 14.60 -5.79
CA LEU A 118 9.05 14.88 -6.91
C LEU A 118 8.33 16.22 -6.69
N ARG A 119 8.12 16.96 -7.78
CA ARG A 119 7.16 18.08 -7.78
C ARG A 119 5.74 17.51 -7.89
N VAL A 120 4.87 17.88 -6.96
CA VAL A 120 3.46 17.45 -6.95
C VAL A 120 2.56 18.63 -7.18
N ILE A 121 1.56 18.43 -8.04
CA ILE A 121 0.54 19.42 -8.40
C ILE A 121 -0.80 18.84 -7.97
N GLY A 122 -1.49 19.53 -7.05
CA GLY A 122 -2.84 19.17 -6.63
C GLY A 122 -3.89 19.89 -7.48
N ILE A 123 -4.86 19.14 -8.01
CA ILE A 123 -5.97 19.69 -8.81
C ILE A 123 -7.28 19.37 -8.07
N THR A 124 -7.99 20.42 -7.68
CA THR A 124 -9.26 20.33 -6.92
C THR A 124 -10.32 21.26 -7.52
N GLY A 125 -11.56 21.18 -7.03
CA GLY A 125 -12.71 21.98 -7.47
C GLY A 125 -13.96 21.14 -7.72
N SER A 126 -15.12 21.77 -7.92
CA SER A 126 -16.38 21.03 -8.15
C SER A 126 -16.46 20.46 -9.57
N VAL A 127 -16.02 21.23 -10.57
CA VAL A 127 -16.13 20.92 -12.01
C VAL A 127 -14.75 21.00 -12.68
N GLY A 128 -14.52 20.19 -13.71
CA GLY A 128 -13.33 20.29 -14.57
C GLY A 128 -12.06 19.59 -14.06
N LYS A 129 -12.02 19.13 -12.80
CA LYS A 129 -10.85 18.46 -12.18
C LYS A 129 -10.17 17.43 -13.09
N SER A 130 -10.94 16.46 -13.59
CA SER A 130 -10.40 15.37 -14.40
C SER A 130 -9.84 15.90 -15.72
N THR A 131 -10.57 16.77 -16.42
CA THR A 131 -10.09 17.39 -17.66
C THR A 131 -8.83 18.21 -17.44
N THR A 132 -8.78 19.04 -16.39
CA THR A 132 -7.58 19.82 -16.04
C THR A 132 -6.40 18.93 -15.72
N LYS A 133 -6.59 17.82 -14.98
CA LYS A 133 -5.55 16.82 -14.71
C LYS A 133 -4.99 16.22 -15.99
N GLU A 134 -5.86 15.85 -16.93
CA GLU A 134 -5.45 15.27 -18.22
C GLU A 134 -4.62 16.27 -19.04
N VAL A 135 -5.10 17.50 -19.20
CA VAL A 135 -4.39 18.55 -19.97
C VAL A 135 -3.05 18.90 -19.34
N VAL A 136 -3.01 19.12 -18.02
CA VAL A 136 -1.76 19.43 -17.30
C VAL A 136 -0.76 18.29 -17.45
N ALA A 137 -1.20 17.04 -17.30
CA ALA A 137 -0.32 15.89 -17.44
C ALA A 137 0.23 15.75 -18.87
N GLN A 138 -0.60 15.98 -19.89
CA GLN A 138 -0.16 15.94 -21.29
C GLN A 138 0.91 17.01 -21.57
N VAL A 139 0.65 18.27 -21.20
CA VAL A 139 1.61 19.37 -21.42
C VAL A 139 2.92 19.14 -20.68
N LEU A 140 2.87 18.66 -19.43
CA LEU A 140 4.09 18.37 -18.68
C LEU A 140 4.85 17.16 -19.24
N SER A 141 4.15 16.19 -19.82
CA SER A 141 4.77 15.01 -20.42
C SER A 141 5.63 15.31 -21.65
N GLU A 142 5.40 16.45 -22.32
CA GLU A 142 6.25 16.92 -23.44
C GLU A 142 7.71 17.16 -23.02
N ARG A 143 7.96 17.45 -21.75
CA ARG A 143 9.30 17.77 -21.24
C ARG A 143 9.74 16.94 -20.04
N TYR A 144 8.81 16.46 -19.22
CA TYR A 144 9.11 15.80 -17.95
C TYR A 144 8.50 14.40 -17.90
N ARG A 145 9.15 13.50 -17.15
CA ARG A 145 8.54 12.22 -16.76
C ARG A 145 7.42 12.51 -15.77
N THR A 146 6.18 12.42 -16.24
CA THR A 146 4.99 12.85 -15.50
C THR A 146 4.13 11.66 -15.15
N LEU A 147 3.76 11.55 -13.86
CA LEU A 147 2.78 10.60 -13.36
C LEU A 147 1.48 11.37 -13.05
N LYS A 148 0.33 10.75 -13.32
CA LYS A 148 -1.00 11.24 -12.95
C LYS A 148 -1.80 10.11 -12.33
N SER A 149 -2.74 10.42 -11.44
CA SER A 149 -3.70 9.44 -10.92
C SER A 149 -4.50 8.82 -12.07
N PRO A 150 -4.60 7.48 -12.16
CA PRO A 150 -5.36 6.82 -13.22
C PRO A 150 -6.86 7.00 -12.99
N GLY A 151 -7.60 7.25 -14.07
CA GLY A 151 -9.05 7.46 -14.01
C GLY A 151 -9.47 8.51 -12.97
N ASN A 152 -10.31 8.08 -12.02
CA ASN A 152 -10.85 8.90 -10.94
C ASN A 152 -10.40 8.42 -9.54
N LEU A 153 -9.19 7.86 -9.42
CA LEU A 153 -8.62 7.49 -8.13
C LEU A 153 -8.20 8.74 -7.33
N ASN A 154 -9.18 9.47 -6.79
CA ASN A 154 -9.00 10.74 -6.08
C ASN A 154 -9.57 10.76 -4.66
N ASN A 155 -9.95 9.59 -4.14
CA ASN A 155 -10.44 9.41 -2.79
C ASN A 155 -9.31 8.95 -1.84
N GLU A 156 -9.70 8.68 -0.59
CA GLU A 156 -8.83 8.27 0.52
C GLU A 156 -8.13 6.92 0.32
N ILE A 157 -8.54 6.12 -0.66
CA ILE A 157 -7.94 4.85 -1.06
C ILE A 157 -7.09 5.02 -2.32
N GLY A 158 -7.63 5.68 -3.34
CA GLY A 158 -7.02 5.80 -4.66
C GLY A 158 -5.79 6.72 -4.68
N LEU A 159 -5.78 7.79 -3.89
CA LEU A 159 -4.64 8.69 -3.81
C LEU A 159 -3.40 8.01 -3.19
N PRO A 160 -3.50 7.25 -2.08
CA PRO A 160 -2.38 6.45 -1.58
C PRO A 160 -1.83 5.37 -2.52
N LEU A 161 -2.64 4.88 -3.47
CA LEU A 161 -2.23 3.89 -4.46
C LEU A 161 -1.53 4.51 -5.68
N THR A 162 -1.58 5.84 -5.83
CA THR A 162 -0.92 6.59 -6.92
C THR A 162 0.48 7.02 -6.50
#